data_AF-W8CX58-F1
#
_entry.id   AF-W8CX58-F1
#
_cell.length_a   1.000
_cell.length_b   1.000
_cell.length_c   1.000
_cell.angle_alpha   90.00
_cell.angle_beta   90.00
_cell.angle_gamma   90.00
#
_symmetry.space_group_name_H-M   'P 1'
#
loop_
_entity.id
_entity.type
_entity.pdbx_description
1 polymer ?
#
loop_
_entity_poly.entity_id
_entity_poly.type
_entity_poly.pdbx_seq_one_letter_code
_entity_poly.pdbx_strand_id
1 'polypeptide(L)'
;KCVIDKVTRNQCQECRFKKCIYVGMATDLVLDDSKRLAKRKLIEENREKRRREELQRSIGHKPEPTDQEWELIKTVTEAHVATNAQGSHWKQKRKFLPEDIGQAPIVKAPEGGKVDLEAFSHFTKIITPAITRVVDFAKKLPMFCELPCEDQIILLKGCCMEIMSLRAAVRYDPESETLTLNGEMAVTRGQLKNGGLGVVSDAIFDLGMSLSSFNLDDTEVALLQAVLLMSSDRPGLACVERIEKYQDSFLLA
;
A
#
# COMPACT_ATOMS: atom_id res chain seq x y z
N LYS A 1 21.82 -24.50 -61.05
CA LYS A 1 21.64 -25.21 -59.74
C LYS A 1 22.97 -25.11 -58.99
N CYS A 2 23.04 -24.43 -57.85
CA CYS A 2 24.28 -24.28 -57.07
C CYS A 2 24.55 -25.55 -56.23
N VAL A 3 25.82 -25.92 -56.05
CA VAL A 3 26.24 -26.95 -55.08
C VAL A 3 26.24 -26.32 -53.69
N ILE A 4 25.55 -26.93 -52.73
CA ILE A 4 25.46 -26.43 -51.34
C ILE A 4 26.28 -27.33 -50.42
N ASP A 5 27.37 -26.79 -49.88
CA ASP A 5 28.27 -27.44 -48.92
C ASP A 5 28.58 -26.49 -47.73
N LYS A 6 29.51 -26.87 -46.84
CA LYS A 6 29.85 -26.07 -45.64
C LYS A 6 30.35 -24.66 -45.99
N VAL A 7 31.01 -24.48 -47.13
CA VAL A 7 31.61 -23.22 -47.58
C VAL A 7 30.62 -22.41 -48.40
N THR A 8 29.83 -23.06 -49.26
CA THR A 8 28.95 -22.39 -50.24
C THR A 8 27.51 -22.16 -49.76
N ARG A 9 27.12 -22.69 -48.59
CA ARG A 9 25.73 -22.64 -48.06
C ARG A 9 25.08 -21.26 -47.95
N ASN A 10 25.85 -20.17 -47.92
CA ASN A 10 25.32 -18.81 -47.81
C ASN A 10 25.30 -18.04 -49.14
N GLN A 11 25.80 -18.62 -50.24
CA GLN A 11 25.94 -17.94 -51.53
C GLN A 11 24.61 -17.77 -52.27
N CYS A 12 23.62 -18.64 -52.02
CA CYS A 12 22.32 -18.57 -52.66
C CYS A 12 21.23 -19.11 -51.71
N GLN A 13 20.35 -18.22 -51.24
CA GLN A 13 19.25 -18.58 -50.33
C GLN A 13 18.26 -19.55 -50.98
N GLU A 14 17.93 -19.34 -52.26
CA GLU A 14 17.00 -20.16 -53.02
C GLU A 14 17.48 -21.62 -53.19
N CYS A 15 18.74 -21.81 -53.60
CA CYS A 15 19.32 -23.16 -53.75
C CYS A 15 19.48 -23.87 -52.40
N ARG A 16 19.74 -23.13 -51.32
CA ARG A 16 19.78 -23.66 -49.96
C ARG A 16 18.41 -24.12 -49.51
N PHE A 17 17.38 -23.28 -49.67
CA PHE A 17 16.01 -23.62 -49.32
C PHE A 17 15.53 -24.86 -50.07
N LYS A 18 15.73 -24.91 -51.40
CA LYS A 18 15.40 -26.09 -52.21
C LYS A 18 16.11 -27.37 -51.75
N LYS A 19 17.38 -27.27 -51.31
CA LYS A 19 18.10 -28.42 -50.73
C LYS A 19 17.48 -28.85 -49.39
N CYS A 20 17.11 -27.91 -48.52
CA CYS A 20 16.42 -28.21 -47.25
C CYS A 20 15.12 -28.98 -47.45
N ILE A 21 14.29 -28.57 -48.42
CA ILE A 21 13.05 -29.29 -48.75
C ILE A 21 13.37 -30.67 -49.35
N TYR A 22 14.34 -30.75 -50.27
CA TYR A 22 14.73 -32.01 -50.90
C TYR A 22 15.23 -33.07 -49.90
N VAL A 23 15.93 -32.65 -48.83
CA VAL A 23 16.37 -33.57 -47.76
C VAL A 23 15.27 -33.88 -46.72
N GLY A 24 14.04 -33.42 -46.95
CA GLY A 24 12.86 -33.79 -46.15
C GLY A 24 12.56 -32.87 -44.97
N MET A 25 13.00 -31.61 -44.96
CA MET A 25 12.57 -30.68 -43.93
C MET A 25 11.07 -30.35 -44.08
N ALA A 26 10.31 -30.63 -43.03
CA ALA A 26 8.86 -30.43 -42.94
C ALA A 26 8.53 -28.93 -42.74
N THR A 27 8.04 -28.28 -43.79
CA THR A 27 7.67 -26.85 -43.77
C THR A 27 6.39 -26.57 -43.00
N ASP A 28 5.50 -27.55 -42.93
CA ASP A 28 4.24 -27.54 -42.19
C ASP A 28 4.44 -27.50 -40.66
N LEU A 29 5.61 -27.90 -40.17
CA LEU A 29 5.99 -27.79 -38.76
C LEU A 29 6.61 -26.43 -38.40
N VAL A 30 6.85 -25.55 -39.37
CA VAL A 30 7.33 -24.18 -39.12
C VAL A 30 6.16 -23.34 -38.64
N LEU A 31 6.21 -22.94 -37.37
CA LEU A 31 5.18 -22.06 -36.79
C LEU A 31 5.18 -20.72 -37.49
N ASP A 32 4.00 -20.33 -38.00
CA ASP A 32 3.69 -18.97 -38.40
C ASP A 32 3.75 -18.00 -37.19
N ASP A 33 3.77 -16.70 -37.47
CA ASP A 33 3.97 -15.69 -36.43
C ASP A 33 2.83 -15.67 -35.40
N SER A 34 1.60 -16.01 -35.82
CA SER A 34 0.45 -16.12 -34.91
C SER A 34 0.64 -17.26 -33.91
N LYS A 35 1.05 -18.45 -34.39
CA LYS A 35 1.35 -19.60 -33.52
C LYS A 35 2.56 -19.37 -32.62
N ARG A 36 3.57 -18.61 -33.07
CA ARG A 36 4.70 -18.21 -32.20
C ARG A 36 4.25 -17.29 -31.08
N LEU A 37 3.39 -16.31 -31.38
CA LEU A 37 2.85 -15.39 -30.37
C LEU A 37 1.99 -16.14 -29.34
N ALA A 38 1.11 -17.03 -29.80
CA ALA A 38 0.27 -17.86 -28.93
C ALA A 38 1.12 -18.77 -28.03
N LYS A 39 2.17 -19.39 -28.57
CA LYS A 39 3.11 -20.21 -27.79
C LYS A 39 3.85 -19.39 -26.73
N ARG A 40 4.28 -18.16 -27.05
CA ARG A 40 4.92 -17.25 -26.07
C ARG A 40 3.96 -16.88 -24.95
N LYS A 41 2.72 -16.51 -25.28
CA LYS A 41 1.69 -16.18 -24.29
C LYS A 41 1.39 -17.35 -23.36
N LEU A 42 1.24 -18.55 -23.92
CA LEU A 42 1.03 -19.78 -23.13
C LEU A 42 2.22 -20.12 -22.21
N ILE A 43 3.46 -19.83 -22.63
CA ILE A 43 4.65 -20.01 -21.78
C ILE A 43 4.62 -19.02 -20.62
N GLU A 44 4.27 -17.75 -20.88
CA GLU A 44 4.16 -16.71 -19.84
C GLU A 44 3.07 -17.07 -18.81
N GLU A 45 1.87 -17.41 -19.27
CA GLU A 45 0.75 -17.83 -18.42
C GLU A 45 1.10 -19.06 -17.57
N ASN A 46 1.79 -20.06 -18.14
CA ASN A 46 2.24 -21.23 -17.39
C ASN A 46 3.32 -20.90 -16.36
N ARG A 47 4.19 -19.92 -16.63
CA ARG A 47 5.20 -19.45 -15.66
C ARG A 47 4.55 -18.71 -14.51
N GLU A 48 3.59 -17.83 -14.78
CA GLU A 48 2.80 -17.16 -13.74
C GLU A 48 2.03 -18.17 -12.89
N LYS A 49 1.41 -19.17 -13.52
CA LYS A 49 0.70 -20.24 -12.81
C LYS A 49 1.62 -21.01 -11.87
N ARG A 50 2.80 -21.43 -12.33
CA ARG A 50 3.79 -22.12 -11.46
C ARG A 50 4.25 -21.24 -10.31
N ARG A 51 4.51 -19.96 -10.56
CA ARG A 51 4.90 -19.00 -9.52
C ARG A 51 3.80 -18.86 -8.45
N ARG A 52 2.53 -18.84 -8.88
CA ARG A 52 1.37 -18.80 -7.97
C ARG A 52 1.25 -20.09 -7.16
N GLU A 53 1.42 -21.25 -7.79
CA GLU A 53 1.38 -22.57 -7.13
C GLU A 53 2.54 -22.78 -6.15
N GLU A 54 3.74 -22.28 -6.46
CA GLU A 54 4.90 -22.30 -5.56
C GLU A 54 4.70 -21.39 -4.35
N LEU A 55 4.16 -20.18 -4.57
CA LEU A 55 3.76 -19.28 -3.48
C LEU A 55 2.70 -19.94 -2.59
N GLN A 56 1.69 -20.59 -3.17
CA GLN A 56 0.68 -21.34 -2.43
C GLN A 56 1.25 -22.53 -1.64
N ARG A 57 2.23 -23.24 -2.18
CA ARG A 57 2.91 -24.34 -1.47
C ARG A 57 3.71 -23.86 -0.25
N SER A 58 4.28 -22.66 -0.33
CA SER A 58 4.96 -22.03 0.81
C SER A 58 4.00 -21.58 1.91
N ILE A 59 2.71 -21.39 1.60
CA ILE A 59 1.66 -20.96 2.55
C ILE A 59 1.10 -22.12 3.40
N GLY A 60 1.35 -23.38 3.03
CA GLY A 60 0.76 -24.57 3.68
C GLY A 60 1.15 -24.82 5.14
N HIS A 61 2.03 -23.99 5.72
CA HIS A 61 2.40 -24.05 7.14
C HIS A 61 2.44 -22.65 7.76
N LYS A 62 1.37 -21.87 7.57
CA LYS A 62 1.18 -20.66 8.37
C LYS A 62 0.70 -21.09 9.76
N PRO A 63 1.47 -20.81 10.84
CA PRO A 63 0.93 -21.00 12.18
C PRO A 63 -0.31 -20.12 12.34
N GLU A 64 -1.38 -20.69 12.89
CA GLU A 64 -2.54 -19.89 13.30
C GLU A 64 -2.22 -19.15 14.60
N PRO A 65 -2.86 -17.99 14.86
CA PRO A 65 -2.69 -17.30 16.13
C PRO A 65 -3.11 -18.22 17.29
N THR A 66 -2.28 -18.22 18.33
CA THR A 66 -2.58 -18.84 19.63
C THR A 66 -3.76 -18.12 20.31
N ASP A 67 -4.36 -18.74 21.34
CA ASP A 67 -5.46 -18.12 22.09
C ASP A 67 -5.08 -16.74 22.69
N GLN A 68 -3.82 -16.57 23.09
CA GLN A 68 -3.32 -15.30 23.61
C GLN A 68 -3.20 -14.24 22.50
N GLU A 69 -2.74 -14.64 21.32
CA GLU A 69 -2.68 -13.75 20.15
C GLU A 69 -4.11 -13.38 19.70
N TRP A 70 -5.07 -14.30 19.73
CA TRP A 70 -6.47 -13.98 19.43
C TRP A 70 -7.08 -12.94 20.35
N GLU A 71 -6.81 -12.99 21.65
CA GLU A 71 -7.28 -11.97 22.59
C GLU A 71 -6.59 -10.61 22.33
N LEU A 72 -5.31 -10.63 21.93
CA LEU A 72 -4.60 -9.42 21.51
C LEU A 72 -5.20 -8.81 20.24
N ILE A 73 -5.43 -9.64 19.21
CA ILE A 73 -6.06 -9.29 17.93
C ILE A 73 -7.42 -8.67 18.18
N LYS A 74 -8.24 -9.29 19.03
CA LYS A 74 -9.56 -8.78 19.39
C LYS A 74 -9.46 -7.41 20.07
N THR A 75 -8.56 -7.28 21.04
CA THR A 75 -8.37 -6.03 21.80
C THR A 75 -7.97 -4.87 20.87
N VAL A 76 -7.00 -5.09 19.98
CA VAL A 76 -6.53 -4.03 19.06
C VAL A 76 -7.59 -3.68 18.01
N THR A 77 -8.33 -4.67 17.52
CA THR A 77 -9.42 -4.46 16.56
C THR A 77 -10.55 -3.64 17.15
N GLU A 78 -11.03 -4.01 18.35
CA GLU A 78 -12.06 -3.25 19.05
C GLU A 78 -11.59 -1.81 19.37
N ALA A 79 -10.31 -1.65 19.73
CA ALA A 79 -9.72 -0.33 19.93
C ALA A 79 -9.71 0.53 18.66
N HIS A 80 -9.35 -0.07 17.52
CA HIS A 80 -9.39 0.61 16.23
C HIS A 80 -10.83 1.00 15.86
N VAL A 81 -11.75 0.04 15.84
CA VAL A 81 -13.15 0.27 15.44
C VAL A 81 -13.80 1.35 16.30
N ALA A 82 -13.59 1.32 17.62
CA ALA A 82 -14.14 2.31 18.55
C ALA A 82 -13.62 3.74 18.31
N THR A 83 -12.48 3.89 17.65
CA THR A 83 -11.80 5.19 17.43
C THR A 83 -11.71 5.58 15.95
N ASN A 84 -12.19 4.72 15.06
CA ASN A 84 -12.19 4.96 13.62
C ASN A 84 -13.50 5.65 13.19
N ALA A 85 -13.47 6.98 13.04
CA ALA A 85 -14.66 7.79 12.78
C ALA A 85 -15.43 7.32 11.55
N GLN A 86 -16.75 7.17 11.70
CA GLN A 86 -17.72 6.75 10.67
C GLN A 86 -17.65 5.27 10.21
N GLY A 87 -16.72 4.45 10.72
CA GLY A 87 -16.66 3.00 10.43
C GLY A 87 -16.82 2.68 8.94
N SER A 88 -17.62 1.67 8.62
CA SER A 88 -17.94 1.24 7.23
C SER A 88 -18.80 2.23 6.43
N HIS A 89 -19.40 3.22 7.09
CA HIS A 89 -20.31 4.19 6.47
C HIS A 89 -19.62 5.48 5.97
N TRP A 90 -18.29 5.51 5.98
CA TRP A 90 -17.52 6.69 5.58
C TRP A 90 -17.83 7.15 4.14
N LYS A 91 -18.07 6.20 3.21
CA LYS A 91 -18.39 6.54 1.81
C LYS A 91 -19.68 7.32 1.66
N GLN A 92 -20.71 7.02 2.46
CA GLN A 92 -22.01 7.70 2.39
C GLN A 92 -22.02 9.01 3.17
N LYS A 93 -21.17 9.15 4.20
CA LYS A 93 -21.16 10.31 5.08
C LYS A 93 -20.15 11.39 4.69
N ARG A 94 -19.14 11.04 3.88
CA ARG A 94 -18.13 12.01 3.43
C ARG A 94 -18.76 13.10 2.56
N LYS A 95 -18.24 14.32 2.70
CA LYS A 95 -18.53 15.47 1.86
C LYS A 95 -17.25 15.85 1.11
N PHE A 96 -17.38 16.12 -0.18
CA PHE A 96 -16.26 16.59 -0.98
C PHE A 96 -15.88 18.01 -0.55
N LEU A 97 -14.58 18.25 -0.38
CA LEU A 97 -14.07 19.60 -0.25
C LEU A 97 -14.34 20.33 -1.59
N PRO A 98 -14.98 21.52 -1.56
CA PRO A 98 -15.29 22.28 -2.76
C PRO A 98 -14.10 22.44 -3.71
N GLU A 99 -14.34 22.28 -5.01
CA GLU A 99 -13.27 22.23 -6.02
C GLU A 99 -12.46 23.52 -6.11
N ASP A 100 -13.06 24.67 -5.79
CA ASP A 100 -12.40 25.98 -5.77
C ASP A 100 -11.35 26.10 -4.66
N ILE A 101 -11.50 25.35 -3.56
CA ILE A 101 -10.54 25.30 -2.47
C ILE A 101 -9.34 24.43 -2.88
N GLY A 102 -8.12 24.93 -2.67
CA GLY A 102 -6.89 24.23 -3.06
C GLY A 102 -6.41 24.54 -4.48
N GLN A 103 -7.05 25.49 -5.18
CA GLN A 103 -6.64 25.99 -6.49
C GLN A 103 -6.00 27.41 -6.45
N ALA A 104 -6.05 28.10 -5.31
CA ALA A 104 -5.79 29.54 -5.18
C ALA A 104 -4.29 29.93 -5.23
N PRO A 105 -3.94 31.20 -5.51
CA PRO A 105 -2.55 31.63 -5.61
C PRO A 105 -1.87 31.68 -4.25
N ILE A 106 -0.66 31.17 -4.23
CA ILE A 106 -0.18 30.45 -3.08
C ILE A 106 0.86 31.25 -2.26
N VAL A 107 0.78 31.22 -0.93
CA VAL A 107 1.76 31.89 -0.05
C VAL A 107 3.10 31.15 -0.10
N LYS A 108 4.21 31.88 -0.30
CA LYS A 108 5.56 31.29 -0.35
C LYS A 108 5.94 30.78 1.05
N ALA A 109 6.02 29.47 1.25
CA ALA A 109 6.70 28.93 2.43
C ALA A 109 8.23 28.99 2.25
N PRO A 110 9.01 29.01 3.36
CA PRO A 110 10.47 29.13 3.33
C PRO A 110 11.21 28.04 2.53
N GLU A 111 10.58 26.88 2.28
CA GLU A 111 11.17 25.74 1.56
C GLU A 111 10.41 25.34 0.28
N GLY A 112 9.98 26.32 -0.53
CA GLY A 112 9.50 26.08 -1.90
C GLY A 112 8.11 25.44 -2.03
N GLY A 113 7.50 25.04 -0.93
CA GLY A 113 6.09 24.66 -0.85
C GLY A 113 5.20 25.90 -0.84
N LYS A 114 4.44 26.09 -1.90
CA LYS A 114 3.36 27.04 -1.95
C LYS A 114 2.19 26.43 -1.13
N VAL A 115 1.71 27.06 -0.04
CA VAL A 115 0.51 26.65 0.74
C VAL A 115 -0.74 27.52 0.51
N ASP A 116 -1.87 26.87 0.20
CA ASP A 116 -3.21 27.45 0.15
C ASP A 116 -3.79 27.54 1.58
N LEU A 117 -3.99 28.78 2.06
CA LEU A 117 -4.42 29.04 3.44
C LEU A 117 -5.87 28.63 3.71
N GLU A 118 -6.73 28.65 2.70
CA GLU A 118 -8.13 28.26 2.85
C GLU A 118 -8.21 26.73 3.02
N ALA A 119 -7.55 25.99 2.13
CA ALA A 119 -7.43 24.53 2.25
C ALA A 119 -6.79 24.13 3.59
N PHE A 120 -5.70 24.78 3.98
CA PHE A 120 -5.03 24.54 5.26
C PHE A 120 -5.96 24.82 6.47
N SER A 121 -6.78 25.88 6.41
CA SER A 121 -7.77 26.20 7.44
C SER A 121 -8.82 25.09 7.60
N HIS A 122 -9.27 24.49 6.49
CA HIS A 122 -10.19 23.35 6.56
C HIS A 122 -9.54 22.10 7.17
N PHE A 123 -8.29 21.79 6.81
CA PHE A 123 -7.59 20.63 7.36
C PHE A 123 -7.31 20.78 8.86
N THR A 124 -6.90 21.97 9.30
CA THR A 124 -6.63 22.24 10.72
C THR A 124 -7.89 22.17 11.60
N LYS A 125 -9.09 22.42 11.05
CA LYS A 125 -10.35 22.24 11.79
C LYS A 125 -10.66 20.77 12.11
N ILE A 126 -10.24 19.84 11.24
CA ILE A 126 -10.52 18.40 11.41
C ILE A 126 -9.32 17.61 11.97
N ILE A 127 -8.14 18.23 12.08
CA ILE A 127 -6.92 17.54 12.55
C ILE A 127 -6.97 17.23 14.04
N THR A 128 -7.49 18.14 14.87
CA THR A 128 -7.51 17.96 16.33
C THR A 128 -8.34 16.72 16.73
N PRO A 129 -9.59 16.53 16.24
CA PRO A 129 -10.32 15.29 16.49
C PRO A 129 -9.62 14.04 15.95
N ALA A 130 -8.91 14.14 14.82
CA ALA A 130 -8.16 13.01 14.27
C ALA A 130 -7.00 12.60 15.18
N ILE A 131 -6.23 13.56 15.70
CA ILE A 131 -5.14 13.32 16.66
C ILE A 131 -5.70 12.71 17.94
N THR A 132 -6.78 13.28 18.51
CA THR A 132 -7.42 12.74 19.71
C THR A 132 -7.81 11.28 19.52
N ARG A 133 -8.36 10.90 18.37
CA ARG A 133 -8.72 9.51 18.07
C ARG A 133 -7.53 8.55 17.92
N VAL A 134 -6.33 9.05 17.62
CA VAL A 134 -5.10 8.25 17.67
C VAL A 134 -4.67 8.03 19.13
N VAL A 135 -4.75 9.08 19.95
CA VAL A 135 -4.49 8.97 21.40
C VAL A 135 -5.46 8.00 22.06
N ASP A 136 -6.76 8.11 21.74
CA ASP A 136 -7.80 7.22 22.26
C ASP A 136 -7.59 5.76 21.83
N PHE A 137 -7.07 5.53 20.62
CA PHE A 137 -6.69 4.19 20.14
C PHE A 137 -5.57 3.63 21.02
N ALA A 138 -4.47 4.38 21.18
CA ALA A 138 -3.33 3.95 21.97
C ALA A 138 -3.73 3.66 23.43
N LYS A 139 -4.56 4.52 24.03
CA LYS A 139 -5.06 4.36 25.40
C LYS A 139 -6.00 3.18 25.61
N LYS A 140 -6.49 2.54 24.55
CA LYS A 140 -7.27 1.31 24.63
C LYS A 140 -6.41 0.05 24.61
N LEU A 141 -5.10 0.17 24.41
CA LEU A 141 -4.17 -0.95 24.43
C LEU A 141 -3.52 -1.07 25.82
N PRO A 142 -3.73 -2.17 26.57
CA PRO A 142 -3.15 -2.33 27.91
C PRO A 142 -1.62 -2.17 27.92
N MET A 143 -0.95 -2.77 26.94
CA MET A 143 0.52 -2.68 26.76
C MET A 143 1.02 -1.24 26.69
N PHE A 144 0.26 -0.33 26.08
CA PHE A 144 0.63 1.08 25.98
C PHE A 144 0.41 1.82 27.30
N CYS A 145 -0.73 1.58 27.95
CA CYS A 145 -1.11 2.22 29.21
C CYS A 145 -0.19 1.86 30.38
N GLU A 146 0.50 0.74 30.32
CA GLU A 146 1.47 0.30 31.32
C GLU A 146 2.89 0.90 31.14
N LEU A 147 3.14 1.64 30.06
CA LEU A 147 4.41 2.34 29.83
C LEU A 147 4.49 3.65 30.63
N PRO A 148 5.70 4.15 30.92
CA PRO A 148 5.88 5.49 31.48
C PRO A 148 5.20 6.57 30.63
N CYS A 149 4.67 7.62 31.28
CA CYS A 149 4.00 8.72 30.59
C CYS A 149 4.91 9.40 29.56
N GLU A 150 6.19 9.51 29.86
CA GLU A 150 7.22 10.07 28.97
C GLU A 150 7.34 9.25 27.68
N ASP A 151 7.41 7.92 27.81
CA ASP A 151 7.48 7.00 26.66
C ASP A 151 6.17 7.05 25.85
N GLN A 152 5.02 7.08 26.51
CA GLN A 152 3.72 7.23 25.84
C GLN A 152 3.67 8.50 24.97
N ILE A 153 4.19 9.62 25.47
CA ILE A 153 4.25 10.88 24.71
C ILE A 153 5.20 10.76 23.52
N ILE A 154 6.37 10.14 23.70
CA ILE A 154 7.36 9.96 22.63
C ILE A 154 6.77 9.10 21.50
N LEU A 155 6.17 7.95 21.84
CA LEU A 155 5.55 7.05 20.88
C LEU A 155 4.42 7.73 20.11
N LEU A 156 3.50 8.41 20.82
CA LEU A 156 2.40 9.14 20.18
C LEU A 156 2.92 10.23 19.23
N LYS A 157 3.93 11.01 19.63
CA LYS A 157 4.53 12.03 18.77
C LYS A 157 5.21 11.41 17.54
N GLY A 158 5.81 10.23 17.68
CA GLY A 158 6.47 9.51 16.61
C GLY A 158 5.50 8.95 15.56
N CYS A 159 4.41 8.33 15.99
CA CYS A 159 3.55 7.55 15.10
C CYS A 159 2.27 8.29 14.63
N CYS A 160 1.93 9.45 15.21
CA CYS A 160 0.62 10.08 14.98
C CYS A 160 0.34 10.34 13.49
N MET A 161 1.31 10.87 12.76
CA MET A 161 1.16 11.12 11.32
C MET A 161 1.10 9.82 10.50
N GLU A 162 1.86 8.79 10.89
CA GLU A 162 1.86 7.49 10.22
C GLU A 162 0.48 6.82 10.33
N ILE A 163 -0.09 6.80 11.53
CA ILE A 163 -1.43 6.25 11.78
C ILE A 163 -2.51 7.06 11.07
N MET A 164 -2.45 8.40 11.12
CA MET A 164 -3.42 9.23 10.41
C MET A 164 -3.33 9.04 8.89
N SER A 165 -2.13 8.92 8.35
CA SER A 165 -1.89 8.66 6.93
C SER A 165 -2.41 7.29 6.51
N LEU A 166 -2.16 6.25 7.31
CA LEU A 166 -2.72 4.91 7.09
C LEU A 166 -4.25 4.95 7.10
N ARG A 167 -4.87 5.58 8.11
CA ARG A 167 -6.33 5.73 8.20
C ARG A 167 -6.94 6.49 7.01
N ALA A 168 -6.22 7.46 6.45
CA ALA A 168 -6.64 8.13 5.22
C ALA A 168 -6.49 7.22 4.00
N ALA A 169 -5.34 6.55 3.86
CA ALA A 169 -4.98 5.69 2.73
C ALA A 169 -5.96 4.51 2.56
N VAL A 170 -6.36 3.85 3.65
CA VAL A 170 -7.37 2.76 3.62
C VAL A 170 -8.78 3.26 3.28
N ARG A 171 -8.97 4.58 3.21
CA ARG A 171 -10.21 5.27 2.76
C ARG A 171 -10.01 6.00 1.44
N TYR A 172 -9.05 5.53 0.63
CA TYR A 172 -8.95 5.90 -0.76
C TYR A 172 -10.14 5.32 -1.53
N ASP A 173 -10.70 6.14 -2.42
CA ASP A 173 -11.79 5.75 -3.30
C ASP A 173 -11.36 5.87 -4.76
N PRO A 174 -11.19 4.75 -5.49
CA PRO A 174 -10.74 4.76 -6.87
C PRO A 174 -11.70 5.46 -7.85
N GLU A 175 -13.00 5.49 -7.55
CA GLU A 175 -14.00 6.09 -8.45
C GLU A 175 -13.92 7.61 -8.48
N SER A 176 -13.70 8.23 -7.31
CA SER A 176 -13.58 9.68 -7.19
C SER A 176 -12.12 10.17 -7.09
N GLU A 177 -11.16 9.26 -7.04
CA GLU A 177 -9.74 9.53 -6.81
C GLU A 177 -9.49 10.44 -5.58
N THR A 178 -10.20 10.17 -4.49
CA THR A 178 -10.11 10.96 -3.25
C THR A 178 -9.69 10.13 -2.04
N LEU A 179 -9.05 10.79 -1.07
CA LEU A 179 -8.89 10.29 0.29
C LEU A 179 -9.98 10.89 1.18
N THR A 180 -10.45 10.13 2.18
CA THR A 180 -11.41 10.65 3.17
C THR A 180 -10.74 10.92 4.52
N LEU A 181 -10.53 12.19 4.82
CA LEU A 181 -9.97 12.69 6.08
C LEU A 181 -11.03 12.75 7.17
N ASN A 182 -10.65 12.41 8.40
CA ASN A 182 -11.52 12.39 9.58
C ASN A 182 -12.84 11.59 9.41
N GLY A 183 -12.96 10.78 8.35
CA GLY A 183 -14.21 10.07 7.99
C GLY A 183 -15.31 10.93 7.38
N GLU A 184 -15.07 12.22 7.15
CA GLU A 184 -16.12 13.17 6.75
C GLU A 184 -15.73 14.09 5.58
N MET A 185 -14.44 14.27 5.28
CA MET A 185 -13.98 15.20 4.26
C MET A 185 -13.22 14.45 3.16
N ALA A 186 -13.82 14.34 1.98
CA ALA A 186 -13.19 13.78 0.79
C ALA A 186 -12.35 14.87 0.11
N VAL A 187 -11.07 14.58 -0.15
CA VAL A 187 -10.11 15.51 -0.73
C VAL A 187 -9.41 14.87 -1.91
N THR A 188 -9.14 15.68 -2.94
CA THR A 188 -8.30 15.28 -4.08
C THR A 188 -6.82 15.40 -3.74
N ARG A 189 -5.98 14.78 -4.59
CA ARG A 189 -4.51 14.84 -4.46
C ARG A 189 -3.99 16.28 -4.49
N GLY A 190 -4.53 17.12 -5.37
CA GLY A 190 -4.14 18.53 -5.48
C GLY A 190 -4.53 19.34 -4.25
N GLN A 191 -5.75 19.16 -3.74
CA GLN A 191 -6.24 19.85 -2.54
C GLN A 191 -5.37 19.57 -1.31
N LEU A 192 -5.06 18.29 -1.07
CA LEU A 192 -4.25 17.90 0.08
C LEU A 192 -2.79 18.37 -0.04
N LYS A 193 -2.23 18.30 -1.27
CA LYS A 193 -0.89 18.81 -1.60
C LYS A 193 -0.78 20.31 -1.37
N ASN A 194 -1.69 21.08 -1.94
CA ASN A 194 -1.66 22.54 -1.89
C ASN A 194 -2.06 23.08 -0.52
N GLY A 195 -2.92 22.38 0.22
CA GLY A 195 -3.32 22.77 1.57
C GLY A 195 -2.29 22.46 2.67
N GLY A 196 -1.03 22.15 2.32
CA GLY A 196 0.09 22.18 3.25
C GLY A 196 0.93 20.90 3.36
N LEU A 197 0.44 19.74 2.87
CA LEU A 197 1.23 18.50 2.93
C LEU A 197 2.27 18.37 1.83
N GLY A 198 2.16 19.14 0.74
CA GLY A 198 3.13 19.09 -0.36
C GLY A 198 3.28 17.67 -0.92
N VAL A 199 4.52 17.22 -1.09
CA VAL A 199 4.84 15.87 -1.61
C VAL A 199 4.36 14.73 -0.72
N VAL A 200 4.10 14.98 0.57
CA VAL A 200 3.55 13.95 1.48
C VAL A 200 2.16 13.53 1.02
N SER A 201 1.38 14.46 0.44
CA SER A 201 0.11 14.11 -0.19
C SER A 201 0.30 13.03 -1.25
N ASP A 202 1.31 13.14 -2.11
CA ASP A 202 1.53 12.17 -3.17
C ASP A 202 1.78 10.77 -2.61
N ALA A 203 2.63 10.68 -1.57
CA ALA A 203 2.93 9.42 -0.90
C ALA A 203 1.69 8.74 -0.27
N ILE A 204 0.79 9.51 0.36
CA ILE A 204 -0.42 8.95 0.99
C ILE A 204 -1.39 8.42 -0.08
N PHE A 205 -1.55 9.14 -1.19
CA PHE A 205 -2.40 8.67 -2.28
C PHE A 205 -1.82 7.43 -2.96
N ASP A 206 -0.51 7.40 -3.21
CA ASP A 206 0.16 6.23 -3.81
C ASP A 206 0.01 5.00 -2.89
N LEU A 207 0.13 5.20 -1.57
CA LEU A 207 -0.16 4.17 -0.58
C LEU A 207 -1.62 3.70 -0.67
N GLY A 208 -2.59 4.62 -0.68
CA GLY A 208 -4.02 4.26 -0.76
C GLY A 208 -4.39 3.52 -2.05
N MET A 209 -3.80 3.90 -3.18
CA MET A 209 -3.94 3.20 -4.45
C MET A 209 -3.39 1.77 -4.35
N SER A 210 -2.22 1.59 -3.74
CA SER A 210 -1.62 0.26 -3.57
C SER A 210 -2.44 -0.63 -2.63
N LEU A 211 -2.89 -0.09 -1.48
CA LEU A 211 -3.66 -0.80 -0.47
C LEU A 211 -5.06 -1.21 -0.94
N SER A 212 -5.63 -0.52 -1.93
CA SER A 212 -6.94 -0.89 -2.49
C SER A 212 -6.99 -2.32 -3.03
N SER A 213 -5.84 -2.87 -3.46
CA SER A 213 -5.73 -4.25 -3.93
C SER A 213 -5.59 -5.29 -2.81
N PHE A 214 -5.21 -4.86 -1.60
CA PHE A 214 -5.00 -5.73 -0.45
C PHE A 214 -6.31 -6.09 0.25
N ASN A 215 -7.34 -5.24 0.12
CA ASN A 215 -8.64 -5.43 0.76
C ASN A 215 -8.51 -5.67 2.28
N LEU A 216 -7.73 -4.79 2.93
CA LEU A 216 -7.45 -4.89 4.36
C LEU A 216 -8.74 -4.81 5.17
N ASP A 217 -8.89 -5.70 6.15
CA ASP A 217 -9.96 -5.61 7.13
C ASP A 217 -9.61 -4.68 8.32
N ASP A 218 -10.57 -4.44 9.21
CA ASP A 218 -10.36 -3.59 10.39
C ASP A 218 -9.25 -4.14 11.32
N THR A 219 -9.05 -5.46 11.32
CA THR A 219 -8.05 -6.15 12.15
C THR A 219 -6.65 -5.88 11.62
N GLU A 220 -6.42 -6.07 10.33
CA GLU A 220 -5.12 -5.84 9.68
C GLU A 220 -4.71 -4.37 9.82
N VAL A 221 -5.65 -3.43 9.65
CA VAL A 221 -5.39 -2.00 9.90
C VAL A 221 -5.10 -1.74 11.36
N ALA A 222 -5.81 -2.38 12.29
CA ALA A 222 -5.58 -2.23 13.72
C ALA A 222 -4.18 -2.72 14.14
N LEU A 223 -3.75 -3.87 13.64
CA LEU A 223 -2.42 -4.44 13.88
C LEU A 223 -1.32 -3.55 13.30
N LEU A 224 -1.48 -3.07 12.06
CA LEU A 224 -0.53 -2.11 11.46
C LEU A 224 -0.37 -0.85 12.32
N GLN A 225 -1.48 -0.30 12.86
CA GLN A 225 -1.40 0.85 13.76
C GLN A 225 -0.66 0.53 15.07
N ALA A 226 -0.86 -0.67 15.64
CA ALA A 226 -0.19 -1.08 16.86
C ALA A 226 1.31 -1.27 16.66
N VAL A 227 1.72 -1.85 15.52
CA VAL A 227 3.13 -1.97 15.12
C VAL A 227 3.76 -0.58 14.96
N LEU A 228 3.10 0.37 14.29
CA LEU A 228 3.58 1.75 14.15
C LEU A 228 3.71 2.44 15.52
N LEU A 229 2.72 2.24 16.41
CA LEU A 229 2.71 2.82 17.75
C LEU A 229 3.86 2.30 18.63
N MET A 230 4.13 0.99 18.59
CA MET A 230 5.13 0.34 19.44
C MET A 230 6.54 0.35 18.83
N SER A 231 6.94 1.45 18.20
CA SER A 231 8.27 1.54 17.58
C SER A 231 9.34 1.91 18.62
N SER A 232 10.30 1.01 18.86
CA SER A 232 11.36 1.17 19.88
C SER A 232 12.53 2.05 19.41
N ASP A 233 12.55 2.46 18.15
CA ASP A 233 13.60 3.27 17.51
C ASP A 233 13.48 4.78 17.81
N ARG A 234 12.47 5.21 18.56
CA ARG A 234 12.23 6.63 18.87
C ARG A 234 13.27 7.17 19.87
N PRO A 235 13.92 8.32 19.61
CA PRO A 235 14.90 8.88 20.53
C PRO A 235 14.30 9.25 21.89
N GLY A 236 14.99 8.89 22.97
CA GLY A 236 14.64 9.28 24.35
C GLY A 236 13.73 8.31 25.09
N LEU A 237 13.38 7.16 24.50
CA LEU A 237 12.62 6.10 25.17
C LEU A 237 13.40 5.50 26.34
N ALA A 238 12.71 5.29 27.47
CA ALA A 238 13.25 4.62 28.64
C ALA A 238 13.08 3.08 28.55
N CYS A 239 11.91 2.61 28.12
CA CYS A 239 11.54 1.18 28.10
C CYS A 239 11.71 0.52 26.72
N VAL A 240 12.84 0.74 26.04
CA VAL A 240 13.10 0.26 24.66
C VAL A 240 12.83 -1.24 24.47
N GLU A 241 13.44 -2.10 25.30
CA GLU A 241 13.28 -3.56 25.19
C GLU A 241 11.82 -4.03 25.40
N ARG A 242 11.10 -3.38 26.32
CA ARG A 242 9.70 -3.70 26.61
C ARG A 242 8.80 -3.30 25.44
N ILE A 243 9.05 -2.14 24.83
CA ILE A 243 8.31 -1.65 23.65
C ILE A 243 8.55 -2.58 22.46
N GLU A 244 9.81 -2.99 22.22
CA GLU A 244 10.16 -3.92 21.14
C GLU A 244 9.46 -5.27 21.31
N LYS A 245 9.43 -5.81 22.54
CA LYS A 245 8.69 -7.04 22.85
C LYS A 245 7.19 -6.90 22.58
N TYR A 246 6.60 -5.74 22.86
CA TYR A 246 5.19 -5.50 22.53
C TYR A 246 4.98 -5.40 21.03
N GLN A 247 5.90 -4.78 20.29
CA GLN A 247 5.86 -4.72 18.84
C GLN A 247 5.93 -6.12 18.22
N ASP A 248 6.85 -6.97 18.69
CA ASP A 248 6.97 -8.36 18.26
C ASP A 248 5.69 -9.14 18.51
N SER A 249 5.04 -8.92 19.65
CA SER A 249 3.75 -9.57 19.97
C SER A 249 2.66 -9.20 18.96
N PHE A 250 2.65 -7.97 18.44
CA PHE A 250 1.71 -7.55 17.39
C PHE A 250 2.14 -8.01 15.99
N LEU A 251 3.43 -8.26 15.75
CA LEU A 251 3.94 -8.77 14.47
C LEU A 251 3.70 -10.28 14.31
N LEU A 252 3.66 -11.01 15.42
CA LEU A 252 3.35 -12.45 15.44
C LEU A 252 1.84 -12.74 15.36
N ALA A 253 1.02 -11.84 15.91
CA ALA A 253 -0.45 -11.93 15.94
C ALA A 253 -1.08 -11.66 14.57
#